data_AF-A0A3P6TKN1-F1
#
_entry.id   AF-A0A3P6TKN1-F1
#
_cell.length_a   1.000
_cell.length_b   1.000
_cell.length_c   1.000
_cell.angle_alpha   90.00
_cell.angle_beta   90.00
_cell.angle_gamma   90.00
#
_symmetry.space_group_name_H-M   'P 1'
#
loop_
_entity.id
_entity.type
_entity.pdbx_description
1 polymer ?
#
loop_
_entity_poly.entity_id
_entity_poly.type
_entity_poly.pdbx_seq_one_letter_code
_entity_poly.pdbx_strand_id
1 'polypeptide(L)'
;MNDTLENIKSSIVRWWTAVNVDRRPKPNPTRMVTVQELPMYPDETPYYEEVQELPTPIQKEMAMLRQAALRRFGDLGESYLNVEEKSKMVLNSVEAYRRFLQENYGMLPKAAAITVGGLAGFFLGMKKSVFHRFLYSGMGLLTMTAFCYPYEAIAIARIAIDHGKVAWDDFVRSPEPHVYSPEANETSTSDSKQ
;
A
#
# COMPACT_ATOMS: atom_id res chain seq x y z
N MET A 1 -6.33 -8.57 24.83
CA MET A 1 -6.81 -7.49 23.93
C MET A 1 -7.52 -6.36 24.68
N ASN A 2 -8.16 -6.61 25.82
CA ASN A 2 -8.78 -5.54 26.64
C ASN A 2 -7.75 -4.63 27.32
N ASP A 3 -6.65 -5.19 27.84
CA ASP A 3 -5.63 -4.41 28.57
C ASP A 3 -4.91 -3.38 27.69
N THR A 4 -4.69 -3.72 26.41
CA THR A 4 -4.09 -2.81 25.42
C THR A 4 -5.03 -1.65 25.09
N LEU A 5 -6.35 -1.88 25.09
CA LEU A 5 -7.35 -0.87 24.77
C LEU A 5 -7.54 0.12 25.93
N GLU A 6 -7.54 -0.37 27.17
CA GLU A 6 -7.61 0.49 28.36
C GLU A 6 -6.34 1.34 28.52
N ASN A 7 -5.17 0.81 28.14
CA ASN A 7 -3.92 1.56 28.15
C ASN A 7 -3.87 2.67 27.08
N ILE A 8 -4.50 2.44 25.92
CA ILE A 8 -4.63 3.46 24.87
C ILE A 8 -5.59 4.56 25.31
N LYS A 9 -6.75 4.22 25.89
CA LYS A 9 -7.71 5.20 26.42
C LYS A 9 -7.07 6.08 27.49
N SER A 10 -6.37 5.49 28.45
CA SER A 10 -5.71 6.24 29.53
C SER A 10 -4.61 7.16 28.98
N SER A 11 -3.85 6.73 27.98
CA SER A 11 -2.83 7.53 27.31
C SER A 11 -3.43 8.72 26.56
N ILE A 12 -4.55 8.53 25.86
CA ILE A 12 -5.27 9.60 25.16
C ILE A 12 -5.81 10.62 26.15
N VAL A 13 -6.43 10.17 27.25
CA VAL A 13 -6.95 11.07 28.30
C VAL A 13 -5.81 11.89 28.90
N ARG A 14 -4.67 11.25 29.20
CA ARG A 14 -3.50 11.92 29.79
C ARG A 14 -2.85 12.94 28.83
N TRP A 15 -2.81 12.61 27.54
CA TRP A 15 -2.36 13.54 26.51
C TRP A 15 -3.33 14.71 26.34
N TRP A 16 -4.64 14.43 26.32
CA TRP A 16 -5.67 15.46 26.16
C TRP A 16 -5.70 16.43 27.33
N THR A 17 -5.49 15.94 28.57
CA THR A 17 -5.32 16.81 29.73
C THR A 17 -4.04 17.63 29.63
N ALA A 18 -2.90 17.04 29.27
CA ALA A 18 -1.64 17.75 29.12
C ALA A 18 -1.71 18.89 28.07
N VAL A 19 -2.35 18.66 26.92
CA VAL A 19 -2.47 19.65 25.84
C VAL A 19 -3.41 20.80 26.19
N ASN A 20 -4.43 20.56 27.03
CA ASN A 20 -5.43 21.57 27.35
C ASN A 20 -5.15 22.32 28.66
N VAL A 21 -4.28 21.82 29.55
CA VAL A 21 -3.94 22.47 30.84
C VAL A 21 -3.47 23.91 30.65
N ASP A 22 -2.57 24.17 29.69
CA ASP A 22 -2.02 25.52 29.47
C ASP A 22 -2.98 26.47 28.74
N ARG A 23 -3.99 25.93 28.04
CA ARG A 23 -5.00 26.73 27.32
C ARG A 23 -6.19 27.10 28.18
N ARG A 24 -6.33 26.53 29.39
CA ARG A 24 -7.37 26.93 30.33
C ARG A 24 -6.99 28.30 30.92
N PRO A 25 -7.90 29.28 30.93
CA PRO A 25 -7.65 30.51 31.69
C PRO A 25 -7.44 30.15 33.16
N LYS A 26 -6.35 30.65 33.77
CA LYS A 26 -6.05 30.39 35.19
C LYS A 26 -7.21 30.92 36.03
N PRO A 27 -7.80 30.10 36.92
CA PRO A 27 -8.97 30.53 37.69
C PRO A 27 -8.56 31.68 38.62
N ASN A 28 -9.13 32.85 38.39
CA ASN A 28 -8.94 34.02 39.23
C ASN A 28 -9.87 33.91 40.46
N PRO A 29 -9.35 33.78 41.70
CA PRO A 29 -10.16 33.57 42.89
C PRO A 29 -11.12 34.73 43.19
N THR A 30 -10.84 35.92 42.66
CA THR A 30 -11.70 37.11 42.81
C THR A 30 -12.88 37.12 41.83
N ARG A 31 -12.88 36.22 40.84
CA ARG A 31 -13.92 36.07 39.79
C ARG A 31 -14.43 34.61 39.74
N MET A 32 -14.45 33.94 40.88
CA MET A 32 -15.14 32.66 41.02
C MET A 32 -16.60 32.96 41.34
N VAL A 33 -17.50 32.45 40.51
CA VAL A 33 -18.94 32.69 40.56
C VAL A 33 -19.60 31.33 40.71
N THR A 34 -20.64 31.23 41.54
CA THR A 34 -21.34 29.94 41.72
C THR A 34 -22.06 29.55 40.42
N VAL A 35 -22.27 28.25 40.17
CA VAL A 35 -22.85 27.73 38.91
C VAL A 35 -24.18 28.41 38.54
N GLN A 36 -24.91 28.90 39.54
CA GLN A 36 -26.21 29.56 39.43
C GLN A 36 -26.14 31.03 39.00
N GLU A 37 -24.99 31.68 39.22
CA GLU A 37 -24.73 33.08 38.86
C GLU A 37 -24.01 33.21 37.50
N LEU A 38 -23.65 32.09 36.87
CA LEU A 38 -23.33 32.11 35.45
C LEU A 38 -24.61 32.52 34.70
N PRO A 39 -24.54 33.47 33.75
CA PRO A 39 -25.63 33.68 32.81
C PRO A 39 -25.72 32.43 31.92
N MET A 40 -26.36 31.38 32.44
CA MET A 40 -26.96 30.36 31.58
C MET A 40 -28.00 31.09 30.76
N TYR A 41 -27.99 30.81 29.46
CA TYR A 41 -29.05 31.25 28.56
C TYR A 41 -30.39 31.03 29.26
N PRO A 42 -31.24 32.05 29.36
CA PRO A 42 -32.47 31.93 30.11
C PRO A 42 -33.26 30.76 29.52
N ASP A 43 -33.83 29.91 30.38
CA ASP A 43 -34.57 28.67 30.05
C ASP A 43 -35.91 28.97 29.34
N GLU A 44 -36.09 30.19 28.85
CA GLU A 44 -37.18 30.54 27.96
C GLU A 44 -36.89 29.81 26.67
N THR A 45 -37.65 28.74 26.40
CA THR A 45 -37.64 28.07 25.11
C THR A 45 -38.21 29.08 24.11
N PRO A 46 -37.38 29.78 23.30
CA PRO A 46 -37.96 30.57 22.22
C PRO A 46 -38.75 29.57 21.37
N TYR A 47 -39.99 29.92 21.02
CA TYR A 47 -40.74 29.15 20.03
C TYR A 47 -39.97 29.26 18.71
N TYR A 48 -39.10 28.27 18.47
CA TYR A 48 -38.41 28.12 17.20
C TYR A 48 -39.43 27.46 16.27
N GLU A 49 -39.93 28.22 15.31
CA GLU A 49 -40.49 27.60 14.13
C GLU A 49 -39.27 27.05 13.38
N GLU A 50 -39.11 25.72 13.38
CA GLU A 50 -38.11 25.05 12.56
C GLU A 50 -38.46 25.31 11.11
N VAL A 51 -37.99 26.47 10.60
CA VAL A 51 -38.09 26.80 9.20
C VAL A 51 -37.31 25.70 8.49
N GLN A 52 -38.03 24.87 7.75
CA GLN A 52 -37.47 23.83 6.92
C GLN A 52 -36.66 24.53 5.83
N GLU A 53 -35.42 24.90 6.13
CA GLU A 53 -34.55 25.59 5.19
C GLU A 53 -34.38 24.67 3.99
N LEU A 54 -34.92 25.12 2.86
CA LEU A 54 -34.81 24.40 1.60
C LEU A 54 -33.30 24.23 1.33
N PRO A 55 -32.79 22.99 1.24
CA PRO A 55 -31.37 22.75 1.22
C PRO A 55 -30.75 23.50 0.06
N THR A 56 -29.79 24.37 0.38
CA THR A 56 -29.02 25.08 -0.64
C THR A 56 -28.38 24.03 -1.57
N PRO A 57 -28.25 24.32 -2.88
CA PRO A 57 -27.75 23.34 -3.84
C PRO A 57 -26.39 22.74 -3.42
N ILE A 58 -25.54 23.53 -2.76
CA ILE A 58 -24.22 23.09 -2.27
C ILE A 58 -24.33 22.10 -1.09
N GLN A 59 -25.25 22.33 -0.15
CA GLN A 59 -25.47 21.41 0.97
C GLN A 59 -26.00 20.06 0.48
N LYS A 60 -26.82 20.04 -0.57
CA LYS A 60 -27.33 18.81 -1.20
C LYS A 60 -26.19 17.99 -1.81
N GLU A 61 -25.26 18.64 -2.50
CA GLU A 61 -24.08 17.97 -3.08
C GLU A 61 -23.15 17.40 -2.00
N MET A 62 -22.85 18.16 -0.94
CA MET A 62 -22.03 17.66 0.18
C MET A 62 -22.71 16.51 0.92
N ALA A 63 -24.03 16.57 1.09
CA ALA A 63 -24.80 15.48 1.69
C ALA A 63 -24.77 14.22 0.83
N MET A 64 -24.88 14.37 -0.50
CA MET A 64 -24.79 13.25 -1.44
C MET A 64 -23.40 12.61 -1.43
N LEU A 65 -22.34 13.42 -1.43
CA LEU A 65 -20.96 12.95 -1.33
C LEU A 65 -20.73 12.17 -0.02
N ARG A 66 -21.25 12.69 1.10
CA ARG A 66 -21.15 12.04 2.41
C ARG A 66 -21.88 10.70 2.42
N GLN A 67 -23.09 10.64 1.89
CA GLN A 67 -23.87 9.40 1.82
C GLN A 67 -23.20 8.36 0.91
N ALA A 68 -22.65 8.79 -0.23
CA ALA A 68 -21.90 7.91 -1.12
C ALA A 68 -20.61 7.38 -0.45
N ALA A 69 -19.87 8.26 0.22
CA ALA A 69 -18.67 7.87 0.97
C ALA A 69 -19.02 6.90 2.10
N LEU A 70 -20.04 7.20 2.92
CA LEU A 70 -20.45 6.33 4.03
C LEU A 70 -20.94 4.96 3.54
N ARG A 71 -21.70 4.90 2.44
CA ARG A 71 -22.06 3.62 1.81
C ARG A 71 -20.82 2.84 1.39
N ARG A 72 -19.86 3.49 0.74
CA ARG A 72 -18.65 2.81 0.25
C ARG A 72 -17.74 2.32 1.39
N PHE A 73 -17.61 3.11 2.45
CA PHE A 73 -16.84 2.72 3.63
C PHE A 73 -17.55 1.67 4.49
N GLY A 74 -18.87 1.68 4.56
CA GLY A 74 -19.67 0.65 5.24
C GLY A 74 -19.47 -0.74 4.63
N ASP A 75 -19.61 -0.84 3.29
CA ASP A 75 -19.39 -2.09 2.56
C ASP A 75 -17.96 -2.64 2.75
N LEU A 76 -16.97 -1.74 2.78
CA LEU A 76 -15.58 -2.12 3.03
C LEU A 76 -15.41 -2.67 4.45
N GLY A 77 -15.98 -2.00 5.46
CA GLY A 77 -15.90 -2.41 6.87
C GLY A 77 -16.40 -3.83 7.12
N GLU A 78 -17.55 -4.20 6.58
CA GLU A 78 -18.08 -5.57 6.71
C GLU A 78 -17.22 -6.61 5.98
N SER A 79 -16.65 -6.23 4.83
CA SER A 79 -15.76 -7.13 4.09
C SER A 79 -14.48 -7.46 4.86
N TYR A 80 -13.95 -6.54 5.69
CA TYR A 80 -12.73 -6.78 6.48
C TYR A 80 -12.89 -7.87 7.54
N LEU A 81 -14.04 -7.97 8.21
CA LEU A 81 -14.29 -9.03 9.20
C LEU A 81 -14.34 -10.41 8.52
N ASN A 82 -14.96 -10.48 7.34
CA ASN A 82 -15.01 -11.71 6.54
C ASN A 82 -13.66 -12.09 5.89
N VAL A 83 -12.71 -11.16 5.81
CA VAL A 83 -11.40 -11.43 5.17
C VAL A 83 -10.53 -12.32 6.03
N GLU A 84 -10.59 -12.23 7.36
CA GLU A 84 -9.72 -13.04 8.23
C GLU A 84 -10.08 -14.54 8.10
N GLU A 85 -11.36 -14.88 8.16
CA GLU A 85 -11.82 -16.27 8.01
C GLU A 85 -11.55 -16.80 6.60
N LYS A 86 -11.82 -15.99 5.58
CA LYS A 86 -11.53 -16.36 4.18
C LYS A 86 -10.03 -16.49 3.93
N SER A 87 -9.19 -15.67 4.56
CA SER A 87 -7.74 -15.79 4.43
C SER A 87 -7.23 -17.09 5.01
N LYS A 88 -7.73 -17.53 6.17
CA LYS A 88 -7.35 -18.81 6.77
C LYS A 88 -7.76 -19.98 5.86
N MET A 89 -8.96 -19.91 5.28
CA MET A 89 -9.42 -20.91 4.31
C MET A 89 -8.54 -20.95 3.04
N VAL A 90 -8.16 -19.79 2.51
CA VAL A 90 -7.26 -19.69 1.35
C VAL A 90 -5.85 -20.20 1.68
N LEU A 91 -5.32 -19.88 2.86
CA LEU A 91 -4.02 -20.40 3.28
C LEU A 91 -4.04 -21.92 3.41
N ASN A 92 -5.09 -22.47 4.04
CA ASN A 92 -5.27 -23.92 4.15
C ASN A 92 -5.39 -24.60 2.77
N SER A 93 -6.07 -23.98 1.81
CA SER A 93 -6.20 -24.54 0.46
C SER A 93 -4.89 -24.46 -0.32
N VAL A 94 -4.12 -23.39 -0.14
CA VAL A 94 -2.77 -23.24 -0.70
C VAL A 94 -1.82 -24.28 -0.10
N GLU A 95 -1.88 -24.52 1.21
CA GLU A 95 -1.08 -25.55 1.87
C GLU A 95 -1.43 -26.97 1.39
N ALA A 96 -2.72 -27.27 1.23
CA ALA A 96 -3.17 -28.53 0.65
C ALA A 96 -2.63 -28.69 -0.78
N TYR A 97 -2.75 -27.66 -1.62
CA TYR A 97 -2.22 -27.65 -2.98
C TYR A 97 -0.71 -27.86 -3.02
N ARG A 98 0.03 -27.25 -2.09
CA ARG A 98 1.47 -27.48 -1.92
C ARG A 98 1.77 -28.94 -1.63
N ARG A 99 1.05 -29.57 -0.70
CA ARG A 99 1.23 -31.00 -0.38
C ARG A 99 0.93 -31.89 -1.59
N PHE A 100 -0.14 -31.60 -2.33
CA PHE A 100 -0.48 -32.32 -3.56
C PHE A 100 0.63 -32.26 -4.63
N LEU A 101 1.29 -31.10 -4.79
CA LEU A 101 2.41 -30.95 -5.71
C LEU A 101 3.71 -31.60 -5.20
N GLN A 102 3.86 -31.79 -3.89
CA GLN A 102 5.00 -32.49 -3.30
C GLN A 102 4.87 -34.01 -3.40
N GLU A 103 3.66 -34.57 -3.23
CA GLU A 103 3.41 -36.01 -3.33
C GLU A 103 3.41 -36.51 -4.79
N ASN A 104 2.85 -35.74 -5.72
CA ASN A 104 2.81 -36.10 -7.13
C ASN A 104 4.08 -35.59 -7.85
N TYR A 105 5.16 -36.38 -7.76
CA TYR A 105 6.50 -36.10 -8.32
C TYR A 105 6.57 -36.15 -9.87
N GLY A 106 5.65 -35.47 -10.57
CA GLY A 106 5.69 -35.30 -12.03
C GLY A 106 6.19 -33.91 -12.42
N MET A 107 7.09 -33.84 -13.41
CA MET A 107 7.44 -32.56 -14.07
C MET A 107 6.22 -31.92 -14.76
N LEU A 108 5.25 -32.73 -15.19
CA LEU A 108 4.06 -32.30 -15.91
C LEU A 108 3.13 -31.38 -15.08
N PRO A 109 2.70 -31.74 -13.85
CA PRO A 109 1.90 -30.85 -13.00
C PRO A 109 2.59 -29.53 -12.65
N LYS A 110 3.91 -29.54 -12.39
CA LYS A 110 4.65 -28.32 -12.02
C LYS A 110 4.76 -27.35 -13.19
N ALA A 111 5.07 -27.85 -14.38
CA ALA A 111 5.10 -27.04 -15.59
C ALA A 111 3.70 -26.48 -15.93
N ALA A 112 2.65 -27.29 -15.76
CA ALA A 112 1.27 -26.84 -15.97
C ALA A 112 0.86 -25.74 -14.99
N ALA A 113 1.24 -25.83 -13.71
CA ALA A 113 0.95 -24.79 -12.74
C ALA A 113 1.61 -23.45 -13.11
N ILE A 114 2.87 -23.49 -13.55
CA ILE A 114 3.61 -22.30 -13.98
C ILE A 114 2.98 -21.67 -15.22
N THR A 115 2.62 -22.46 -16.23
CA THR A 115 1.98 -21.92 -17.45
C THR A 115 0.63 -21.30 -17.16
N VAL A 116 -0.19 -21.91 -16.30
CA VAL A 116 -1.47 -21.36 -15.87
C VAL A 116 -1.26 -20.04 -15.10
N GLY A 117 -0.27 -19.96 -14.21
CA GLY A 117 0.07 -18.72 -13.50
C GLY A 117 0.52 -17.59 -14.43
N GLY A 118 1.37 -17.91 -15.41
CA GLY A 118 1.85 -16.94 -16.41
C GLY A 118 0.74 -16.45 -17.35
N LEU A 119 -0.14 -17.36 -17.77
CA LEU A 119 -1.31 -17.04 -18.61
C LEU A 119 -2.32 -16.19 -17.83
N ALA A 120 -2.59 -16.53 -16.58
CA ALA A 120 -3.47 -15.75 -15.70
C ALA A 120 -2.93 -14.32 -15.48
N GLY A 121 -1.63 -14.18 -15.23
CA GLY A 121 -0.97 -12.87 -15.13
C GLY A 121 -1.04 -12.08 -16.43
N PHE A 122 -0.89 -12.76 -17.57
CA PHE A 122 -1.01 -12.12 -18.89
C PHE A 122 -2.42 -11.60 -19.16
N PHE A 123 -3.45 -12.40 -18.87
CA PHE A 123 -4.84 -11.98 -19.00
C PHE A 123 -5.15 -10.78 -18.11
N LEU A 124 -4.63 -10.76 -16.88
CA LEU A 124 -4.78 -9.63 -15.97
C LEU A 124 -4.09 -8.36 -16.48
N GLY A 125 -2.96 -8.50 -17.19
CA GLY A 125 -2.22 -7.39 -17.79
C GLY A 125 -2.79 -6.87 -19.13
N MET A 126 -3.75 -7.58 -19.74
CA MET A 126 -4.24 -7.29 -21.10
C MET A 126 -4.95 -5.94 -21.24
N LYS A 127 -5.57 -5.45 -20.17
CA LYS A 127 -6.31 -4.18 -20.17
C LYS A 127 -5.39 -2.94 -20.16
N LYS A 128 -4.08 -3.11 -19.99
CA LYS A 128 -3.09 -2.03 -19.86
C LYS A 128 -2.04 -2.08 -20.99
N SER A 129 -1.08 -1.16 -20.94
CA SER A 129 0.06 -1.07 -21.86
C SER A 129 0.84 -2.40 -21.98
N VAL A 130 1.52 -2.59 -23.11
CA VAL A 130 2.37 -3.76 -23.41
C VAL A 130 3.38 -4.06 -22.30
N PHE A 131 3.92 -3.04 -21.63
CA PHE A 131 4.85 -3.23 -20.50
C PHE A 131 4.18 -3.93 -19.31
N HIS A 132 2.96 -3.53 -18.97
CA HIS A 132 2.20 -4.18 -17.91
C HIS A 132 1.89 -5.64 -18.23
N ARG A 133 1.59 -5.94 -19.50
CA ARG A 133 1.37 -7.33 -19.94
C ARG A 133 2.59 -8.21 -19.67
N PHE A 134 3.80 -7.72 -19.94
CA PHE A 134 5.04 -8.46 -19.62
C PHE A 134 5.28 -8.55 -18.12
N LEU A 135 5.12 -7.45 -17.37
CA LEU A 135 5.32 -7.46 -15.92
C LEU A 135 4.35 -8.41 -15.20
N TYR A 136 3.05 -8.34 -15.50
CA TYR A 136 2.06 -9.19 -14.84
C TYR A 136 2.22 -10.66 -15.22
N SER A 137 2.55 -10.96 -16.49
CA SER A 137 2.87 -12.33 -16.90
C SER A 137 4.13 -12.85 -16.22
N GLY A 138 5.20 -12.04 -16.15
CA GLY A 138 6.44 -12.37 -15.44
C GLY A 138 6.21 -12.62 -13.95
N MET A 139 5.42 -11.78 -13.29
CA MET A 139 5.04 -11.98 -11.88
C MET A 139 4.21 -13.26 -11.69
N GLY A 140 3.29 -13.56 -12.61
CA GLY A 140 2.50 -14.81 -12.59
C GLY A 140 3.37 -16.06 -12.73
N LEU A 141 4.35 -16.03 -13.63
CA LEU A 141 5.35 -17.09 -13.77
C LEU A 141 6.20 -17.19 -12.49
N LEU A 142 6.74 -16.07 -12.01
CA LEU A 142 7.67 -16.01 -10.89
C LEU A 142 7.02 -16.55 -9.61
N THR A 143 5.80 -16.11 -9.30
CA THR A 143 5.06 -16.56 -8.12
C THR A 143 4.80 -18.07 -8.15
N MET A 144 4.39 -18.62 -9.30
CA MET A 144 4.19 -20.07 -9.42
C MET A 144 5.51 -20.86 -9.39
N THR A 145 6.59 -20.35 -10.00
CA THR A 145 7.92 -20.99 -9.90
C THR A 145 8.45 -20.98 -8.47
N ALA A 146 8.31 -19.87 -7.74
CA ALA A 146 8.74 -19.78 -6.34
C ALA A 146 7.94 -20.74 -5.45
N PHE A 147 6.66 -20.93 -5.77
CA PHE A 147 5.80 -21.88 -5.06
C PHE A 147 6.18 -23.35 -5.34
N CYS A 148 6.49 -23.70 -6.60
CA CYS A 148 6.83 -25.07 -6.99
C CYS A 148 8.30 -25.46 -6.72
N TYR A 149 9.22 -24.49 -6.70
CA TYR A 149 10.67 -24.67 -6.56
C TYR A 149 11.28 -23.65 -5.57
N PRO A 150 10.92 -23.69 -4.27
CA PRO A 150 11.31 -22.67 -3.31
C PRO A 150 12.83 -22.61 -3.07
N TYR A 151 13.52 -23.75 -3.02
CA TYR A 151 14.96 -23.79 -2.77
C TYR A 151 15.78 -23.23 -3.96
N GLU A 152 15.40 -23.61 -5.18
CA GLU A 152 16.04 -23.11 -6.40
C GLU A 152 15.77 -21.62 -6.58
N ALA A 153 14.54 -21.17 -6.30
CA ALA A 153 14.19 -19.75 -6.35
C ALA A 153 15.02 -18.91 -5.36
N ILE A 154 15.23 -19.40 -4.13
CA ILE A 154 16.08 -18.72 -3.14
C ILE A 154 17.54 -18.68 -3.61
N ALA A 155 18.06 -19.77 -4.19
CA ALA A 155 19.43 -19.81 -4.70
C ALA A 155 19.63 -18.78 -5.83
N ILE A 156 18.73 -18.78 -6.82
CA ILE A 156 18.77 -17.83 -7.94
C ILE A 156 18.61 -16.39 -7.44
N ALA A 157 17.70 -16.15 -6.50
CA ALA A 157 17.49 -14.81 -5.94
C ALA A 157 18.76 -14.26 -5.27
N ARG A 158 19.48 -15.09 -4.50
CA ARG A 158 20.74 -14.70 -3.87
C ARG A 158 21.81 -14.37 -4.92
N ILE A 159 21.98 -15.26 -5.89
CA ILE A 159 22.93 -15.07 -7.01
C ILE A 159 22.62 -13.77 -7.76
N ALA A 160 21.34 -13.52 -8.07
CA ALA A 160 20.91 -12.30 -8.75
C ALA A 160 21.20 -11.03 -7.93
N ILE A 161 21.00 -11.07 -6.61
CA ILE A 161 21.32 -9.95 -5.73
C ILE A 161 22.83 -9.70 -5.69
N ASP A 162 23.64 -10.75 -5.59
CA ASP A 162 25.09 -10.63 -5.49
C ASP A 162 25.68 -10.09 -6.81
N HIS A 163 25.26 -10.62 -7.96
CA HIS A 163 25.66 -10.07 -9.26
C HIS A 163 25.11 -8.65 -9.50
N GLY A 164 23.91 -8.35 -9.01
CA GLY A 164 23.34 -7.01 -9.10
C GLY A 164 24.15 -5.97 -8.35
N LYS A 165 24.65 -6.31 -7.16
CA LYS A 165 25.56 -5.44 -6.39
C LYS A 165 26.87 -5.22 -7.13
N VAL A 166 27.48 -6.30 -7.62
CA VAL A 166 28.75 -6.21 -8.37
C VAL A 166 28.58 -5.35 -9.62
N ALA A 167 27.54 -5.59 -10.41
CA ALA A 167 27.27 -4.81 -11.63
C ALA A 167 26.98 -3.33 -11.32
N TRP A 168 26.30 -3.05 -10.21
CA TRP A 168 26.04 -1.69 -9.76
C TRP A 168 27.33 -0.99 -9.32
N ASP A 169 28.16 -1.66 -8.52
CA ASP A 169 29.44 -1.12 -8.07
C ASP A 169 30.39 -0.86 -9.25
N ASP A 170 30.42 -1.76 -10.23
CA ASP A 170 31.18 -1.58 -11.47
C ASP A 170 30.65 -0.41 -12.30
N PHE A 171 29.32 -0.23 -12.40
CA PHE A 171 28.72 0.91 -13.09
C PHE A 171 29.08 2.23 -12.42
N VAL A 172 29.03 2.30 -11.08
CA VAL A 172 29.38 3.51 -10.31
C VAL A 172 30.87 3.83 -10.42
N ARG A 173 31.74 2.81 -10.56
CA ARG A 173 33.19 2.98 -10.73
C ARG A 173 33.64 3.13 -12.18
N SER A 174 32.74 2.96 -13.15
CA SER A 174 33.11 3.02 -14.57
C SER A 174 33.67 4.40 -14.90
N PRO A 175 34.92 4.52 -15.37
CA PRO A 175 35.46 5.79 -15.82
C PRO A 175 34.64 6.35 -16.97
N GLU A 176 34.60 7.68 -17.11
CA GLU A 176 33.93 8.33 -18.24
C GLU A 176 34.51 7.79 -19.57
N PRO A 177 33.66 7.61 -20.60
CA PRO A 177 34.13 7.15 -21.89
C PRO A 177 35.19 8.12 -22.42
N HIS A 178 36.29 7.57 -22.96
CA HIS A 178 37.31 8.37 -23.63
C HIS A 178 36.64 9.19 -24.74
N VAL A 179 36.88 10.50 -24.74
CA VAL A 179 36.45 11.38 -25.83
C VAL A 179 37.10 10.85 -27.11
N TYR A 180 36.29 10.33 -28.03
CA TYR A 180 36.76 9.93 -29.35
C TYR A 180 37.16 11.20 -30.11
N SER A 181 38.46 11.51 -30.13
CA SER A 181 38.99 12.57 -30.97
C SER A 181 39.07 12.05 -32.42
N PRO A 182 38.38 12.67 -33.40
CA PRO A 182 38.40 12.23 -34.80
C PRO A 182 39.76 12.40 -35.52
N GLU A 183 40.79 12.94 -34.85
CA GLU A 183 42.01 13.47 -35.48
C GLU A 183 43.12 12.44 -35.78
N ALA A 184 42.80 11.15 -35.81
CA ALA A 184 43.79 10.09 -36.14
C ALA A 184 43.64 9.52 -37.57
N ASN A 185 42.91 10.20 -38.45
CA ASN A 185 42.60 9.73 -39.80
C ASN A 185 43.32 10.51 -40.92
N GLU A 186 44.60 10.93 -40.82
CA GLU A 186 45.29 11.45 -42.03
C GLU A 186 46.77 11.06 -42.25
N THR A 187 47.47 10.43 -41.31
CA THR A 187 48.95 10.27 -41.44
C THR A 187 49.47 8.89 -41.86
N SER A 188 48.62 7.97 -42.30
CA SER A 188 49.06 6.60 -42.73
C SER A 188 48.84 6.27 -44.21
N THR A 189 48.65 7.30 -45.05
CA THR A 189 48.57 7.17 -46.52
C THR A 189 49.65 8.00 -47.23
N SER A 190 50.90 7.91 -46.80
CA SER A 190 52.02 8.47 -47.56
C SER A 190 53.33 7.71 -47.29
N ASP A 191 53.34 6.38 -47.45
CA ASP A 191 54.60 5.63 -47.57
C ASP A 191 54.35 4.34 -48.36
N SER A 192 54.08 4.51 -49.66
CA SER A 192 54.07 3.43 -50.64
C SER A 192 54.39 3.96 -52.03
N LYS A 193 55.55 4.60 -52.17
CA LYS A 193 56.21 4.81 -53.48
C LYS A 193 57.71 5.08 -53.31
N GLN A 194 58.50 4.01 -53.24
CA GLN A 194 59.76 3.88 -53.98
C GLN A 194 60.25 2.44 -53.98
#